data_AF-A0A7X7ULD9-F1
#
_entry.id   AF-A0A7X7ULD9-F1
#
_cell.length_a   1.000
_cell.length_b   1.000
_cell.length_c   1.000
_cell.angle_alpha   90.00
_cell.angle_beta   90.00
_cell.angle_gamma   90.00
#
_symmetry.space_group_name_H-M   'P 1'
#
loop_
_entity.id
_entity.type
_entity.pdbx_description
1 polymer ?
#
loop_
_entity_poly.entity_id
_entity_poly.type
_entity_poly.pdbx_seq_one_letter_code
_entity_poly.pdbx_strand_id
1 'polypeptide(L)'
;MEPGTLLILIAIGLIAGIFSGIVGLGGGIIIIPALIYILGLSQKEAQGTSLALMLPPIGLLAAINYYKAGAINLKYALIIALAFLIGGYLGSKIALSLSDQTLKKIFAFALLILGLRMLIWKH
;
A
#
# COMPACT_ATOMS: atom_id res chain seq x y z
N MET A 1 22.49 -9.59 6.17
CA MET A 1 21.70 -9.26 4.97
C MET A 1 22.66 -9.25 3.80
N GLU A 2 22.40 -10.01 2.73
CA GLU A 2 23.28 -10.00 1.57
C GLU A 2 23.24 -8.64 0.87
N PRO A 3 24.37 -8.14 0.31
CA PRO A 3 24.39 -6.86 -0.41
C PRO A 3 23.37 -6.78 -1.54
N GLY A 4 23.08 -7.90 -2.21
CA GLY A 4 22.05 -7.98 -3.25
C GLY A 4 20.64 -7.70 -2.74
N THR A 5 20.27 -8.24 -1.58
CA THR A 5 18.96 -7.98 -0.94
C THR A 5 18.77 -6.50 -0.61
N LEU A 6 19.82 -5.83 -0.13
CA LEU A 6 19.77 -4.40 0.18
C LEU A 6 19.46 -3.57 -1.07
N LEU A 7 20.14 -3.84 -2.18
CA LEU A 7 19.91 -3.14 -3.45
C LEU A 7 18.49 -3.36 -3.98
N ILE A 8 17.97 -4.58 -3.88
CA ILE A 8 16.59 -4.91 -4.27
C ILE A 8 15.59 -4.12 -3.42
N LEU A 9 15.76 -4.09 -2.10
CA LEU A 9 14.88 -3.35 -1.19
C LEU A 9 14.87 -1.83 -1.49
N ILE A 10 16.05 -1.25 -1.78
CA ILE A 10 16.17 0.17 -2.18
C ILE A 10 15.42 0.42 -3.48
N ALA A 11 15.61 -0.43 -4.49
CA ALA A 11 14.93 -0.29 -5.79
C ALA A 11 13.40 -0.41 -5.64
N ILE A 12 12.92 -1.39 -4.87
CA ILE A 12 11.48 -1.55 -4.56
C ILE A 12 10.94 -0.27 -3.91
N GLY A 13 11.63 0.26 -2.90
CA GLY A 13 11.23 1.47 -2.18
C GLY A 13 11.15 2.70 -3.07
N LEU A 14 12.15 2.92 -3.94
CA LEU A 14 12.18 4.05 -4.85
C LEU A 14 11.06 3.97 -5.90
N ILE A 15 10.92 2.82 -6.57
CA ILE A 15 9.89 2.62 -7.59
C ILE A 15 8.49 2.78 -6.97
N ALA A 16 8.25 2.11 -5.84
CA ALA A 16 6.97 2.20 -5.15
C ALA A 16 6.67 3.61 -4.64
N GLY A 17 7.68 4.34 -4.14
CA GLY A 17 7.55 5.72 -3.69
C GLY A 17 7.17 6.68 -4.83
N ILE A 18 7.85 6.57 -5.98
CA ILE A 18 7.56 7.36 -7.18
C ILE A 18 6.12 7.12 -7.64
N PHE A 19 5.73 5.85 -7.80
CA PHE A 19 4.37 5.49 -8.19
C PHE A 19 3.32 5.92 -7.17
N SER A 20 3.62 5.80 -5.87
CA SER A 20 2.74 6.27 -4.80
C SER A 20 2.51 7.79 -4.88
N GLY A 21 3.55 8.57 -5.18
CA GLY A 21 3.43 10.02 -5.36
C GLY A 21 2.61 10.43 -6.58
N ILE A 22 2.78 9.70 -7.70
CA ILE A 22 2.08 9.97 -8.97
C ILE A 22 0.61 9.53 -8.90
N VAL A 23 0.35 8.32 -8.40
CA VAL A 23 -0.97 7.67 -8.48
C VAL A 23 -1.77 7.83 -7.19
N GLY A 24 -1.12 8.11 -6.06
CA GLY A 24 -1.78 8.30 -4.76
C GLY A 24 -2.22 7.01 -4.05
N LEU A 25 -1.87 5.82 -4.55
CA LEU A 25 -2.33 4.52 -4.03
C LEU A 25 -1.50 3.96 -2.86
N GLY A 26 -0.45 4.64 -2.39
CA GLY A 26 0.34 4.21 -1.24
C GLY A 26 1.43 3.16 -1.53
N GLY A 27 1.70 2.83 -2.80
CA GLY A 27 2.83 1.97 -3.22
C GLY A 27 2.68 0.47 -2.94
N GLY A 28 1.72 0.06 -2.10
CA GLY A 28 1.51 -1.35 -1.71
C GLY A 28 1.21 -2.29 -2.88
N ILE A 29 0.61 -1.77 -3.96
CA ILE A 29 0.38 -2.51 -5.21
C ILE A 29 1.68 -2.97 -5.89
N ILE A 30 2.79 -2.27 -5.64
CA ILE A 30 4.13 -2.61 -6.15
C ILE A 30 4.93 -3.38 -5.09
N ILE A 31 4.90 -2.91 -3.85
CA ILE A 31 5.70 -3.47 -2.74
C ILE A 31 5.29 -4.92 -2.46
N ILE A 32 3.99 -5.20 -2.33
CA ILE A 32 3.51 -6.53 -1.93
C ILE A 32 3.92 -7.60 -2.96
N PRO A 33 3.65 -7.44 -4.27
CA PRO A 33 4.13 -8.39 -5.27
C PRO A 33 5.65 -8.52 -5.31
N ALA A 34 6.40 -7.42 -5.19
CA ALA A 34 7.85 -7.46 -5.25
C ALA A 34 8.44 -8.25 -4.06
N LEU A 35 7.94 -8.04 -2.85
CA LEU A 35 8.37 -8.79 -1.67
C LEU A 35 8.08 -10.29 -1.79
N ILE A 36 6.93 -10.67 -2.37
CA ILE A 36 6.55 -12.07 -2.55
C ILE A 36 7.37 -12.72 -3.67
N TYR A 37 7.37 -12.13 -4.86
CA TYR A 37 7.90 -12.79 -6.06
C TYR A 37 9.41 -12.65 -6.22
N ILE A 38 10.03 -11.61 -5.63
CA ILE A 38 11.47 -11.36 -5.73
C ILE A 38 12.18 -11.85 -4.46
N LEU A 39 11.63 -11.55 -3.28
CA LEU A 39 12.26 -11.87 -2.00
C LEU A 39 11.66 -13.10 -1.29
N GLY A 40 10.61 -13.71 -1.85
CA GLY A 40 10.07 -14.97 -1.34
C GLY A 40 9.27 -14.86 -0.04
N LEU A 41 8.84 -13.66 0.34
CA LEU A 41 8.05 -13.45 1.56
C LEU A 41 6.67 -14.11 1.44
N SER A 42 6.13 -14.55 2.58
CA SER A 42 4.73 -14.95 2.67
C SER A 42 3.79 -13.76 2.42
N GLN A 43 2.52 -14.02 2.09
CA GLN A 43 1.55 -12.96 1.80
C GLN A 43 1.31 -12.06 3.03
N LYS A 44 1.32 -12.65 4.23
CA LYS A 44 1.18 -11.92 5.49
C LYS A 44 2.40 -11.07 5.79
N GLU A 45 3.61 -11.60 5.61
CA GLU A 45 4.85 -10.84 5.82
C GLU A 45 4.91 -9.65 4.85
N ALA A 46 4.66 -9.88 3.56
CA ALA A 46 4.68 -8.82 2.56
C ALA A 46 3.64 -7.70 2.86
N GLN A 47 2.42 -8.06 3.28
CA GLN A 47 1.42 -7.08 3.69
C GLN A 47 1.83 -6.33 4.96
N GLY A 48 2.33 -7.04 5.97
CA GLY A 48 2.80 -6.44 7.22
C GLY A 48 3.95 -5.45 6.98
N THR A 49 4.95 -5.83 6.20
CA THR A 49 6.07 -4.97 5.80
C THR A 49 5.58 -3.75 5.01
N SER A 50 4.66 -3.94 4.06
CA SER A 50 4.09 -2.82 3.29
C SER A 50 3.31 -1.85 4.18
N LEU A 51 2.52 -2.34 5.13
CA LEU A 51 1.76 -1.50 6.07
C LEU A 51 2.70 -0.73 7.02
N ALA A 52 3.76 -1.38 7.50
CA ALA A 52 4.77 -0.75 8.33
C ALA A 52 5.49 0.39 7.59
N LEU A 53 5.80 0.22 6.30
CA LEU A 53 6.43 1.24 5.46
C LEU A 53 5.51 2.43 5.15
N MET A 54 4.20 2.19 5.01
CA MET A 54 3.22 3.22 4.66
C MET A 54 3.08 4.31 5.74
N LEU A 55 3.35 3.97 7.02
CA LEU A 55 3.19 4.87 8.17
C LEU A 55 4.33 5.90 8.29
N PRO A 56 5.63 5.54 8.19
CA PRO A 56 6.73 6.51 8.21
C PRO A 56 7.74 6.20 7.08
N PRO A 57 7.83 6.90 5.91
CA PRO A 57 7.63 8.33 5.64
C PRO A 57 6.85 8.66 4.33
N ILE A 58 6.31 7.66 3.61
CA ILE A 58 5.78 7.83 2.24
C ILE A 58 4.56 8.75 2.22
N GLY A 59 3.58 8.47 3.07
CA GLY A 59 2.36 9.26 3.14
C GLY A 59 2.62 10.69 3.59
N LEU A 60 3.56 10.89 4.52
CA LEU A 60 3.81 12.19 5.15
C LEU A 60 4.43 13.20 4.16
N LEU A 61 5.51 12.83 3.47
CA LEU A 61 6.19 13.73 2.55
C LEU A 61 5.32 14.08 1.33
N ALA A 62 4.60 13.09 0.80
CA ALA A 62 3.64 13.33 -0.27
C ALA A 62 2.50 14.25 0.21
N ALA A 63 1.90 13.98 1.37
CA ALA A 63 0.84 14.82 1.94
C ALA A 63 1.31 16.26 2.20
N ILE A 64 2.55 16.49 2.61
CA ILE A 64 3.10 17.85 2.75
C ILE A 64 3.09 18.58 1.40
N ASN A 65 3.48 17.92 0.31
CA ASN A 65 3.46 18.53 -1.03
C ASN A 65 2.03 18.87 -1.48
N TYR A 66 1.09 17.95 -1.31
CA TYR A 66 -0.33 18.19 -1.63
C TYR A 66 -0.95 19.27 -0.73
N TYR A 67 -0.56 19.32 0.55
CA TYR A 67 -0.99 20.37 1.47
C TYR A 67 -0.51 21.75 1.02
N LYS A 68 0.78 21.87 0.69
CA LYS A 68 1.37 23.12 0.16
C LYS A 68 0.72 23.56 -1.14
N ALA A 69 0.25 22.62 -1.96
CA ALA A 69 -0.47 22.89 -3.20
C ALA A 69 -1.97 23.25 -2.98
N GLY A 70 -2.46 23.30 -1.73
CA GLY A 70 -3.88 23.54 -1.44
C GLY A 70 -4.81 22.40 -1.86
N ALA A 71 -4.26 21.22 -2.18
CA ALA A 71 -4.97 20.08 -2.75
C ALA A 71 -5.42 19.05 -1.70
N ILE A 72 -5.57 19.47 -0.43
CA ILE A 72 -6.02 18.61 0.66
C ILE A 72 -7.28 19.18 1.31
N ASN A 73 -8.35 18.38 1.31
CA ASN A 73 -9.48 18.61 2.19
C ASN A 73 -9.18 18.01 3.58
N LEU A 74 -8.70 18.84 4.51
CA LEU A 74 -8.30 18.40 5.85
C LEU A 74 -9.45 17.77 6.66
N LYS A 75 -10.68 18.26 6.49
CA LYS A 75 -11.84 17.70 7.18
C LYS A 75 -12.10 16.26 6.75
N TYR A 76 -12.06 15.99 5.45
CA TYR A 76 -12.27 14.65 4.91
C TYR A 76 -11.11 13.74 5.31
N ALA A 77 -9.87 14.22 5.19
CA ALA A 77 -8.69 13.48 5.59
C ALA A 77 -8.75 13.06 7.07
N LEU A 78 -9.16 13.94 7.99
CA LEU A 78 -9.24 13.64 9.41
C LEU A 78 -10.33 12.61 9.73
N ILE A 79 -11.53 12.77 9.16
CA ILE A 79 -12.64 11.82 9.37
C ILE A 79 -12.25 10.43 8.86
N ILE A 80 -11.68 10.36 7.66
CA ILE A 80 -11.24 9.11 7.05
C ILE A 80 -10.11 8.50 7.87
N ALA A 81 -9.13 9.28 8.33
CA ALA A 81 -8.03 8.79 9.16
C ALA A 81 -8.53 8.16 10.46
N LEU A 82 -9.49 8.77 11.15
CA LEU A 82 -10.06 8.22 12.38
C LEU A 82 -10.80 6.91 12.12
N ALA A 83 -11.63 6.85 11.08
CA ALA A 83 -12.32 5.63 10.69
C ALA A 83 -11.32 4.53 10.25
N PHE A 84 -10.26 4.93 9.56
CA PHE A 84 -9.20 4.04 9.08
C PHE A 84 -8.44 3.37 10.22
N LEU A 85 -8.22 4.05 11.36
CA LEU A 85 -7.59 3.42 12.52
C LEU A 85 -8.37 2.20 13.00
N ILE A 86 -9.70 2.33 13.12
CA ILE A 86 -10.57 1.26 13.58
C ILE A 86 -10.63 0.15 12.50
N GLY A 87 -10.87 0.53 11.25
CA GLY A 87 -10.97 -0.41 10.13
C GLY A 87 -9.68 -1.18 9.88
N GLY A 88 -8.52 -0.52 9.97
CA GLY A 88 -7.20 -1.13 9.82
C GLY A 88 -6.86 -2.06 10.97
N TYR A 89 -7.20 -1.70 12.22
CA TYR A 89 -7.00 -2.57 13.36
C TYR A 89 -7.85 -3.85 13.26
N LEU A 90 -9.15 -3.71 13.00
CA LEU A 90 -10.04 -4.87 12.86
C LEU A 90 -9.70 -5.70 11.62
N GLY A 91 -9.42 -5.04 10.49
CA GLY A 91 -9.04 -5.67 9.24
C GLY A 91 -7.73 -6.47 9.36
N SER A 92 -6.74 -5.96 10.10
CA SER A 92 -5.49 -6.69 10.33
C SER A 92 -5.70 -7.96 11.17
N LYS A 93 -6.56 -7.91 12.20
CA LYS A 93 -6.92 -9.13 12.96
C LYS A 93 -7.58 -10.19 12.09
N ILE A 94 -8.51 -9.78 11.21
CA ILE A 94 -9.14 -10.69 10.26
C ILE A 94 -8.10 -11.23 9.27
N ALA A 95 -7.25 -10.37 8.72
CA ALA A 95 -6.21 -10.79 7.77
C ALA A 95 -5.25 -11.83 8.37
N LEU A 96 -4.85 -11.65 9.63
CA LEU A 96 -3.94 -12.56 10.32
C LEU A 96 -4.57 -13.94 10.59
N SER A 97 -5.90 -14.04 10.73
CA SER A 97 -6.60 -15.31 10.94
C SER A 97 -6.87 -16.09 9.64
N LEU A 98 -6.77 -15.45 8.47
CA LEU A 98 -6.95 -16.10 7.17
C LEU A 98 -5.69 -16.84 6.72
N SER A 99 -5.85 -17.80 5.79
CA SER A 99 -4.71 -18.41 5.11
C SER A 99 -4.11 -17.47 4.06
N ASP A 100 -2.81 -17.62 3.78
CA ASP A 100 -2.10 -16.82 2.79
C ASP A 100 -2.72 -16.92 1.39
N GLN A 101 -3.23 -18.10 1.02
CA GLN A 101 -3.88 -18.30 -0.27
C GLN A 101 -5.19 -17.50 -0.37
N THR A 102 -5.97 -17.43 0.72
CA THR A 102 -7.19 -16.61 0.78
C THR A 102 -6.83 -15.13 0.72
N LEU A 103 -5.82 -14.70 1.48
CA LEU A 103 -5.37 -13.31 1.49
C LEU A 103 -4.87 -12.85 0.12
N LYS A 104 -4.12 -13.72 -0.58
CA LYS A 104 -3.67 -13.51 -1.95
C LYS A 104 -4.84 -13.37 -2.93
N LYS A 105 -5.87 -14.24 -2.82
CA LYS A 105 -7.08 -14.14 -3.64
C LYS A 105 -7.82 -12.83 -3.39
N ILE A 106 -8.03 -12.45 -2.13
CA ILE A 106 -8.69 -11.18 -1.76
C ILE A 106 -7.94 -10.00 -2.39
N PHE A 107 -6.61 -9.96 -2.24
CA PHE A 107 -5.79 -8.91 -2.82
C PHE A 107 -5.91 -8.87 -4.36
N ALA A 108 -5.80 -10.02 -5.03
CA ALA A 108 -5.92 -10.10 -6.49
C ALA A 108 -7.29 -9.64 -7.00
N PHE A 109 -8.38 -10.07 -6.35
CA PHE A 109 -9.73 -9.62 -6.72
C PHE A 109 -9.93 -8.12 -6.50
N ALA A 110 -9.40 -7.57 -5.40
CA ALA A 110 -9.46 -6.12 -5.16
C ALA A 110 -8.76 -5.34 -6.29
N LEU A 111 -7.56 -5.77 -6.70
CA LEU A 111 -6.84 -5.15 -7.82
C LEU A 111 -7.59 -5.27 -9.15
N LEU A 112 -8.17 -6.43 -9.44
CA LEU A 112 -8.99 -6.66 -10.63
C LEU A 112 -10.19 -5.71 -10.68
N ILE A 113 -10.96 -5.62 -9.58
CA ILE A 113 -12.13 -4.75 -9.50
C ILE A 113 -11.74 -3.28 -9.70
N LEU A 114 -10.68 -2.84 -9.03
CA LEU A 114 -10.19 -1.46 -9.17
C LEU A 114 -9.74 -1.18 -10.60
N GLY A 115 -8.94 -2.06 -11.20
CA GLY A 115 -8.47 -1.92 -12.57
C GLY A 115 -9.60 -1.91 -13.59
N LEU A 116 -10.54 -2.85 -13.50
CA LEU A 116 -11.71 -2.89 -14.38
C LEU A 116 -12.57 -1.64 -14.23
N ARG A 117 -12.82 -1.20 -12.99
CA ARG A 117 -13.60 0.02 -12.75
C ARG A 117 -12.92 1.23 -13.37
N MET A 118 -11.60 1.40 -13.23
CA MET A 118 -10.88 2.51 -13.85
C MET A 118 -10.93 2.50 -15.39
N LEU A 119 -11.02 1.33 -16.03
CA LEU A 119 -11.15 1.21 -17.49
C LEU A 119 -12.57 1.50 -17.99
N ILE A 120 -13.59 1.07 -17.23
CA ILE A 120 -14.99 1.16 -17.63
C ILE A 120 -15.60 2.52 -17.24
N TRP A 121 -15.11 3.12 -16.15
CA TRP A 121 -15.64 4.36 -15.60
C TRP A 121 -15.08 5.58 -16.35
N LYS A 122 -15.96 6.27 -17.09
CA LYS A 122 -15.61 7.35 -18.03
C LYS A 122 -15.96 8.77 -17.53
N HIS A 123 -16.04 8.97 -16.22
CA HIS A 123 -16.30 10.27 -15.60
C HIS A 123 -15.19 10.65 -14.63
#